data_AF-A0A9N9F0M6-F1
#
_entry.id   AF-A0A9N9F0M6-F1
#
_cell.length_a   1.000
_cell.length_b   1.000
_cell.length_c   1.000
_cell.angle_alpha   90.00
_cell.angle_beta   90.00
_cell.angle_gamma   90.00
#
_symmetry.space_group_name_H-M   'P 1'
#
loop_
_entity.id
_entity.type
_entity.pdbx_description
1 polymer ?
#
loop_
_entity_poly.entity_id
_entity_poly.type
_entity_poly.pdbx_seq_one_letter_code
_entity_poly.pdbx_strand_id
1 'polypeptide(L)'
;MIKIELHTDELSQVLCILGGFIICYGLVSYLIKERLYLSEALVSTIVGIILGPVALRILNPSVWGNQTEITHGFTRIVLAIQVMFSGVALPKAYPVKEFKSLMILLFPVLISSWIFSGLLIWWIIPQLTFLGSLALAACITPTDPILSNSVVKGKFAEKHVPPHIRNLLSAESGANDGCATPFLSFAFYLMERESVGPIIGKWILISWLYEIGVAIVVGIGYIARKLLYYSEQK
;
A
#
# COMPACT_ATOMS: atom_id res chain seq x y z
N MET A 1 -41.32 -27.24 0.19
CA MET A 1 -39.86 -27.07 0.36
C MET A 1 -39.48 -25.85 -0.47
N ILE A 2 -39.41 -24.67 0.16
CA ILE A 2 -39.09 -23.42 -0.53
C ILE A 2 -37.61 -23.50 -0.90
N LYS A 3 -37.30 -23.72 -2.18
CA LYS A 3 -35.96 -23.51 -2.70
C LYS A 3 -35.71 -22.02 -2.62
N ILE A 4 -34.95 -21.60 -1.62
CA ILE A 4 -34.36 -20.27 -1.59
C ILE A 4 -33.32 -20.28 -2.72
N GLU A 5 -33.72 -19.87 -3.91
CA GLU A 5 -32.78 -19.52 -4.98
C GLU A 5 -32.11 -18.22 -4.54
N LEU A 6 -30.99 -18.37 -3.82
CA LEU A 6 -30.06 -17.27 -3.59
C LEU A 6 -29.52 -16.88 -4.97
N HIS A 7 -30.05 -15.81 -5.56
CA HIS A 7 -29.34 -15.04 -6.58
C HIS A 7 -28.12 -14.42 -5.90
N THR A 8 -27.07 -15.22 -5.70
CA THR A 8 -25.80 -14.71 -5.22
C THR A 8 -25.16 -13.92 -6.35
N ASP A 9 -25.22 -12.61 -6.24
CA ASP A 9 -24.34 -11.73 -7.00
C ASP A 9 -22.88 -12.09 -6.68
N GLU A 10 -21.98 -12.07 -7.67
CA GLU A 10 -20.58 -12.46 -7.48
C GLU A 10 -19.92 -11.65 -6.37
N LEU A 11 -20.31 -10.38 -6.22
CA LEU A 11 -19.91 -9.48 -5.15
C LEU A 11 -20.26 -10.04 -3.76
N SER A 12 -21.44 -10.64 -3.59
CA SER A 12 -21.88 -11.20 -2.31
C SER A 12 -21.05 -12.42 -1.91
N GLN A 13 -20.64 -13.24 -2.89
CA GLN A 13 -19.74 -14.36 -2.64
C GLN A 13 -18.36 -13.87 -2.20
N VAL A 14 -17.79 -12.87 -2.90
CA VAL A 14 -16.51 -12.27 -2.54
C VAL A 14 -16.54 -11.68 -1.13
N LEU A 15 -17.57 -10.92 -0.79
CA LEU A 15 -17.73 -10.34 0.55
C LEU A 15 -17.86 -11.41 1.63
N CYS A 16 -18.62 -12.48 1.37
CA CYS A 16 -18.76 -13.60 2.30
C CYS A 16 -17.42 -14.33 2.52
N ILE A 17 -16.63 -14.53 1.47
CA ILE A 17 -15.32 -15.20 1.56
C ILE A 17 -14.31 -14.31 2.28
N LEU A 18 -14.26 -13.02 1.96
CA LEU A 18 -13.39 -12.07 2.66
C LEU A 18 -13.77 -11.97 4.14
N GLY A 19 -15.06 -11.83 4.45
CA GLY A 19 -15.55 -11.80 5.84
C GLY A 19 -15.26 -13.10 6.59
N GLY A 20 -15.52 -14.25 5.97
CA GLY A 20 -15.22 -15.57 6.52
C GLY A 20 -13.72 -15.77 6.77
N PHE A 21 -12.87 -15.35 5.82
CA PHE A 21 -11.42 -15.36 5.97
C PHE A 21 -10.99 -14.49 7.15
N ILE A 22 -11.48 -13.26 7.27
CA ILE A 22 -11.13 -12.35 8.37
C ILE A 22 -11.50 -12.96 9.73
N ILE A 23 -12.68 -13.58 9.84
CA ILE A 23 -13.13 -14.23 11.08
C ILE A 23 -12.24 -15.44 11.42
N CYS A 24 -12.06 -16.36 10.46
CA CYS A 24 -11.25 -17.57 10.65
C CYS A 24 -9.79 -17.21 10.97
N TYR A 25 -9.22 -16.27 10.21
CA TYR A 25 -7.88 -15.78 10.47
C TYR A 25 -7.79 -15.12 11.83
N GLY A 26 -8.76 -14.27 12.21
CA GLY A 26 -8.82 -13.65 13.54
C GLY A 26 -8.72 -14.67 14.68
N LEU A 27 -9.44 -15.79 14.57
CA LEU A 27 -9.44 -16.87 15.57
C LEU A 27 -8.08 -17.58 15.71
N VAL A 28 -7.34 -17.74 14.61
CA VAL A 28 -6.07 -18.50 14.57
C VAL A 28 -4.85 -17.57 14.55
N SER A 29 -5.06 -16.26 14.40
CA SER A 29 -4.04 -15.23 14.22
C SER A 29 -3.00 -15.25 15.34
N TYR A 30 -3.44 -15.46 16.59
CA TYR A 30 -2.55 -15.57 17.74
C TYR A 30 -1.54 -16.71 17.54
N LEU A 31 -1.97 -17.90 17.14
CA LEU A 31 -1.08 -19.04 16.96
C LEU A 31 -0.12 -18.82 15.79
N ILE A 32 -0.62 -18.31 14.68
CA ILE A 32 0.18 -18.04 13.48
C ILE A 32 1.27 -16.98 13.77
N LYS A 33 0.88 -15.89 14.42
CA LYS A 33 1.76 -14.74 14.66
C LYS A 33 2.76 -15.00 15.78
N GLU A 34 2.31 -15.61 16.88
CA GLU A 34 3.12 -15.73 18.10
C GLU A 34 3.92 -17.04 18.17
N ARG A 35 3.49 -18.10 17.47
CA ARG A 35 4.19 -19.40 17.49
C ARG A 35 4.95 -19.67 16.19
N LEU A 36 4.35 -19.32 15.04
CA LEU A 36 4.95 -19.58 13.73
C LEU A 36 5.72 -18.39 13.16
N TYR A 37 5.57 -17.19 13.74
CA TYR A 37 6.20 -15.94 13.28
C TYR A 37 5.93 -15.66 11.79
N LEU A 38 4.80 -16.10 11.26
CA LEU A 38 4.41 -15.88 9.87
C LEU A 38 3.69 -14.53 9.73
N SER A 39 4.00 -13.81 8.64
CA SER A 39 3.33 -12.55 8.34
C SER A 39 1.92 -12.77 7.83
N GLU A 40 1.02 -11.86 8.19
CA GLU A 40 -0.40 -11.91 7.80
C GLU A 40 -0.55 -11.84 6.27
N ALA A 41 0.34 -11.08 5.62
CA ALA A 41 0.42 -10.96 4.17
C ALA A 41 0.76 -12.29 3.49
N LEU A 42 1.71 -13.07 4.03
CA LEU A 42 2.08 -14.37 3.46
C LEU A 42 0.90 -15.34 3.52
N VAL A 43 0.26 -15.44 4.69
CA VAL A 43 -0.90 -16.34 4.87
C VAL A 43 -2.06 -15.92 3.97
N SER A 44 -2.35 -14.62 3.91
CA SER A 44 -3.41 -14.08 3.04
C SER A 44 -3.11 -14.34 1.55
N THR A 45 -1.85 -14.24 1.14
CA THR A 45 -1.44 -14.53 -0.25
C THR A 45 -1.63 -16.00 -0.59
N ILE A 46 -1.21 -16.92 0.29
CA ILE A 46 -1.38 -18.36 0.09
C ILE A 46 -2.87 -18.73 0.00
N VAL A 47 -3.68 -18.21 0.91
CA VAL A 47 -5.14 -18.43 0.89
C VAL A 47 -5.76 -17.84 -0.38
N GLY A 48 -5.33 -16.65 -0.80
CA GLY A 48 -5.75 -16.03 -2.06
C GLY A 48 -5.39 -16.87 -3.29
N ILE A 49 -4.20 -17.50 -3.33
CA ILE A 49 -3.80 -18.41 -4.41
C ILE A 49 -4.68 -19.67 -4.42
N ILE A 50 -4.95 -20.24 -3.25
CA ILE A 50 -5.78 -21.45 -3.10
C ILE A 50 -7.24 -21.17 -3.51
N LEU A 51 -7.82 -20.05 -3.06
CA LEU A 51 -9.19 -19.66 -3.40
C LEU A 51 -9.31 -19.09 -4.82
N GLY A 52 -8.20 -18.59 -5.36
CA GLY A 52 -8.10 -17.92 -6.64
C GLY A 52 -8.26 -18.82 -7.85
N PRO A 53 -8.05 -18.27 -9.06
CA PRO A 53 -8.31 -18.98 -10.32
C PRO A 53 -7.37 -20.18 -10.57
N VAL A 54 -6.25 -20.26 -9.88
CA VAL A 54 -5.24 -21.33 -10.04
C VAL A 54 -5.71 -22.65 -9.42
N ALA A 55 -6.41 -22.61 -8.28
CA ALA A 55 -6.81 -23.80 -7.54
C ALA A 55 -8.34 -23.97 -7.47
N LEU A 56 -9.02 -23.33 -6.51
CA LEU A 56 -10.44 -23.56 -6.26
C LEU A 56 -11.38 -22.74 -7.16
N ARG A 57 -10.88 -21.71 -7.83
CA ARG A 57 -11.64 -20.83 -8.75
C ARG A 57 -12.88 -20.17 -8.14
N ILE A 58 -12.89 -20.02 -6.81
CA ILE A 58 -14.01 -19.41 -6.09
C ILE A 58 -13.91 -17.87 -6.20
N LEU A 59 -12.71 -17.34 -6.04
CA LEU A 59 -12.41 -15.92 -6.25
C LEU A 59 -11.79 -15.75 -7.62
N ASN A 60 -12.58 -15.40 -8.63
CA ASN A 60 -12.08 -15.15 -9.97
C ASN A 60 -12.33 -13.70 -10.42
N PRO A 61 -11.34 -12.81 -10.30
CA PRO A 61 -11.47 -11.42 -10.74
C PRO A 61 -11.79 -11.25 -12.23
N SER A 62 -11.53 -12.25 -13.08
CA SER A 62 -11.75 -12.15 -14.53
C SER A 62 -13.21 -12.24 -14.95
N VAL A 63 -14.10 -12.72 -14.08
CA VAL A 63 -15.55 -12.76 -14.35
C VAL A 63 -16.29 -11.57 -13.74
N TRP A 64 -15.62 -10.83 -12.84
CA TRP A 64 -16.18 -9.63 -12.23
C TRP A 64 -16.33 -8.54 -13.30
N GLY A 65 -17.58 -8.22 -13.66
CA GLY A 65 -17.98 -7.21 -14.66
C GLY A 65 -16.85 -6.34 -15.24
N ASN A 66 -16.67 -5.12 -14.73
CA ASN A 66 -15.52 -4.28 -15.10
C ASN A 66 -14.33 -4.55 -14.18
N GLN A 67 -13.60 -5.64 -14.44
CA GLN A 67 -12.46 -6.11 -13.63
C GLN A 67 -11.49 -4.99 -13.26
N THR A 68 -11.07 -4.18 -14.25
CA THR A 68 -10.07 -3.13 -14.05
C THR A 68 -10.57 -2.05 -13.11
N GLU A 69 -11.81 -1.62 -13.28
CA GLU A 69 -12.42 -0.57 -12.45
C GLU A 69 -12.65 -1.06 -11.02
N ILE A 70 -13.17 -2.28 -10.85
CA ILE A 70 -13.41 -2.90 -9.54
C ILE A 70 -12.09 -3.09 -8.79
N THR A 71 -11.10 -3.68 -9.45
CA THR A 71 -9.78 -3.94 -8.84
C THR A 71 -9.11 -2.63 -8.46
N HIS A 72 -9.10 -1.65 -9.35
CA HIS A 72 -8.48 -0.36 -9.11
C HIS A 72 -9.18 0.43 -8.00
N GLY A 73 -10.51 0.44 -7.98
CA GLY A 73 -11.31 1.07 -6.91
C GLY A 73 -11.05 0.40 -5.55
N PHE A 74 -11.05 -0.93 -5.52
CA PHE A 74 -10.75 -1.69 -4.29
C PHE A 74 -9.34 -1.41 -3.78
N THR A 75 -8.31 -1.50 -4.63
CA THR A 75 -6.92 -1.22 -4.26
C THR A 75 -6.75 0.21 -3.76
N ARG A 76 -7.41 1.20 -4.36
CA ARG A 76 -7.37 2.60 -3.88
C ARG A 76 -7.92 2.75 -2.47
N ILE A 77 -9.05 2.09 -2.17
CA ILE A 77 -9.64 2.11 -0.83
C ILE A 77 -8.70 1.44 0.18
N VAL A 78 -8.15 0.27 -0.16
CA VAL A 78 -7.21 -0.45 0.70
C VAL A 78 -5.96 0.39 1.00
N LEU A 79 -5.34 0.97 -0.03
CA LEU A 79 -4.17 1.84 0.13
C LEU A 79 -4.49 3.07 0.98
N ALA A 80 -5.63 3.73 0.75
CA ALA A 80 -6.04 4.89 1.53
C ALA A 80 -6.20 4.57 3.02
N ILE A 81 -6.87 3.45 3.34
CA ILE A 81 -7.06 2.98 4.71
C ILE A 81 -5.71 2.60 5.34
N GLN A 82 -4.86 1.89 4.61
CA GLN A 82 -3.55 1.45 5.07
C GLN A 82 -2.61 2.61 5.40
N VAL A 83 -2.51 3.60 4.51
CA VAL A 83 -1.68 4.80 4.73
C VAL A 83 -2.23 5.61 5.91
N MET A 84 -3.55 5.70 6.05
CA MET A 84 -4.19 6.34 7.20
C MET A 84 -3.81 5.64 8.52
N PHE A 85 -3.90 4.31 8.60
CA PHE A 85 -3.51 3.58 9.81
C PHE A 85 -2.03 3.72 10.14
N SER A 86 -1.17 3.74 9.12
CA SER A 86 0.27 3.99 9.30
C SER A 86 0.51 5.38 9.92
N GLY A 87 -0.20 6.40 9.47
CA GLY A 87 -0.14 7.75 10.05
C GLY A 87 -0.67 7.83 11.49
N VAL A 88 -1.79 7.17 11.78
CA VAL A 88 -2.41 7.15 13.13
C VAL A 88 -1.53 6.42 14.16
N ALA A 89 -0.77 5.41 13.73
CA ALA A 89 0.12 4.66 14.60
C ALA A 89 1.35 5.46 15.09
N LEU A 90 1.66 6.61 14.48
CA LEU A 90 2.83 7.40 14.82
C LEU A 90 2.61 8.31 16.04
N PRO A 91 3.67 8.57 16.84
CA PRO A 91 3.61 9.54 17.93
C PRO A 91 3.20 10.95 17.48
N LYS A 92 2.68 11.75 18.42
CA LYS A 92 2.29 13.15 18.16
C LYS A 92 3.44 13.96 17.56
N ALA A 93 3.15 14.57 16.40
CA ALA A 93 4.06 15.41 15.63
C ALA A 93 5.38 14.72 15.23
N TYR A 94 5.38 13.38 15.11
CA TYR A 94 6.58 12.62 14.74
C TYR A 94 7.20 13.06 13.40
N PRO A 95 6.44 13.28 12.30
CA PRO A 95 7.02 13.71 11.03
C PRO A 95 7.75 15.05 11.11
N VAL A 96 7.34 15.94 12.01
CA VAL A 96 8.00 17.24 12.23
C VAL A 96 9.26 17.09 13.07
N LYS A 97 9.21 16.23 14.11
CA LYS A 97 10.35 15.97 14.99
C LYS A 97 11.51 15.27 14.27
N GLU A 98 11.18 14.28 13.43
CA GLU A 98 12.14 13.47 12.68
C GLU A 98 12.24 13.89 11.21
N PHE A 99 11.91 15.15 10.90
CA PHE A 99 11.86 15.65 9.53
C PHE A 99 13.15 15.39 8.75
N LYS A 100 14.33 15.65 9.36
CA LYS A 100 15.62 15.42 8.70
C LYS A 100 15.82 13.95 8.35
N SER A 101 15.51 13.04 9.27
CA SER A 101 15.62 11.59 9.10
C SER A 101 14.69 11.12 7.97
N LEU A 102 13.44 11.58 7.97
CA LEU A 102 12.45 11.23 6.94
C LEU A 102 12.82 11.81 5.57
N MET A 103 13.32 13.04 5.48
CA MET A 103 13.75 13.62 4.20
C MET A 103 14.93 12.86 3.58
N ILE A 104 15.86 12.35 4.40
CA ILE A 104 16.97 11.52 3.90
C ILE A 104 16.43 10.17 3.38
N LEU A 105 15.46 9.56 4.05
CA LEU A 105 14.88 8.30 3.59
C LEU A 105 14.02 8.49 2.31
N LEU A 106 13.17 9.52 2.29
CA LEU A 106 12.20 9.75 1.21
C LEU A 106 12.79 10.31 -0.08
N PHE A 107 13.92 11.01 -0.02
CA PHE A 107 14.52 11.60 -1.21
C PHE A 107 15.77 10.82 -1.66
N PRO A 108 16.96 10.97 -1.06
CA PRO A 108 18.15 10.33 -1.62
C PRO A 108 18.07 8.80 -1.58
N VAL A 109 17.58 8.20 -0.49
CA VAL A 109 17.47 6.74 -0.41
C VAL A 109 16.39 6.20 -1.33
N LEU A 110 15.19 6.78 -1.32
CA LEU A 110 14.09 6.31 -2.17
C LEU A 110 14.39 6.51 -3.67
N ILE A 111 14.91 7.68 -4.07
CA ILE A 111 15.26 7.97 -5.47
C ILE A 111 16.38 7.05 -5.96
N SER A 112 17.42 6.84 -5.14
CA SER A 112 18.52 5.93 -5.51
C SER A 112 18.02 4.49 -5.64
N SER A 113 17.16 4.04 -4.73
CA SER A 113 16.54 2.72 -4.78
C SER A 113 15.67 2.57 -6.03
N TRP A 114 14.90 3.59 -6.39
CA TRP A 114 14.06 3.60 -7.59
C TRP A 114 14.86 3.51 -8.89
N ILE A 115 15.91 4.32 -9.02
CA ILE A 115 16.79 4.28 -10.19
C ILE A 115 17.50 2.92 -10.28
N PHE A 116 18.03 2.42 -9.15
CA PHE A 116 18.74 1.14 -9.12
C PHE A 116 17.81 -0.03 -9.46
N SER A 117 16.60 -0.08 -8.89
CA SER A 117 15.58 -1.07 -9.25
C SER A 117 15.19 -0.97 -10.73
N GLY A 118 15.02 0.24 -11.26
CA GLY A 118 14.70 0.44 -12.68
C GLY A 118 15.81 -0.06 -13.61
N LEU A 119 17.07 0.19 -13.26
CA LEU A 119 18.22 -0.32 -14.00
C LEU A 119 18.32 -1.85 -13.94
N LEU A 120 18.09 -2.45 -12.77
CA LEU A 120 18.06 -3.90 -12.63
C LEU A 120 16.94 -4.54 -13.44
N ILE A 121 15.72 -4.00 -13.39
CA ILE A 121 14.58 -4.51 -14.16
C ILE A 121 14.86 -4.41 -15.66
N TRP A 122 15.38 -3.26 -16.11
CA TRP A 122 15.78 -3.06 -17.50
C TRP A 122 16.87 -4.03 -17.96
N TRP A 123 17.81 -4.36 -17.07
CA TRP A 123 18.87 -5.31 -17.37
C TRP A 123 18.38 -6.77 -17.42
N ILE A 124 17.46 -7.15 -16.52
CA ILE A 124 16.93 -8.52 -16.42
C ILE A 124 15.90 -8.83 -17.51
N ILE A 125 15.06 -7.85 -17.89
CA ILE A 125 13.94 -8.06 -18.82
C ILE A 125 14.18 -7.26 -20.11
N PRO A 126 14.83 -7.87 -21.12
CA PRO A 126 15.27 -7.16 -22.32
C PRO A 126 14.12 -6.65 -23.21
N GLN A 127 12.89 -7.10 -23.01
CA GLN A 127 11.72 -6.63 -23.77
C GLN A 127 11.15 -5.29 -23.23
N LEU A 128 11.55 -4.85 -22.04
CA LEU A 128 11.06 -3.62 -21.43
C LEU A 128 11.88 -2.41 -21.88
N THR A 129 11.18 -1.31 -22.21
CA THR A 129 11.84 -0.02 -22.42
C THR A 129 12.39 0.50 -21.09
N PHE A 130 13.43 1.33 -21.13
CA PHE A 130 13.99 1.94 -19.91
C PHE A 130 12.91 2.65 -19.08
N LEU A 131 12.00 3.40 -19.73
CA LEU A 131 10.87 4.05 -19.06
C LEU A 131 9.87 3.04 -18.48
N GLY A 132 9.61 1.93 -19.19
CA GLY A 132 8.75 0.85 -18.70
C GLY A 132 9.32 0.22 -17.44
N SER A 133 10.64 -0.01 -17.41
CA SER A 133 11.35 -0.50 -16.23
C SER A 133 11.30 0.49 -15.07
N LEU A 134 11.38 1.79 -15.35
CA LEU A 134 11.28 2.84 -14.35
C LEU A 134 9.85 2.94 -13.75
N ALA A 135 8.82 2.74 -14.58
CA ALA A 135 7.43 2.65 -14.13
C ALA A 135 7.21 1.42 -13.22
N LEU A 136 7.76 0.26 -13.60
CA LEU A 136 7.71 -0.94 -12.76
C LEU A 136 8.50 -0.77 -11.46
N ALA A 137 9.66 -0.12 -11.51
CA ALA A 137 10.43 0.21 -10.32
C ALA A 137 9.62 1.08 -9.36
N ALA A 138 8.87 2.06 -9.85
CA ALA A 138 8.03 2.92 -9.00
C ALA A 138 6.98 2.13 -8.21
N CYS A 139 6.54 0.96 -8.71
CA CYS A 139 5.62 0.07 -8.01
C CYS A 139 6.30 -0.83 -6.95
N ILE A 140 7.61 -1.04 -7.05
CA ILE A 140 8.36 -2.00 -6.20
C ILE A 140 9.18 -1.27 -5.12
N THR A 141 9.65 -0.05 -5.41
CA THR A 141 10.49 0.73 -4.50
C THR A 141 9.79 1.13 -3.19
N PRO A 142 8.50 1.52 -3.16
CA PRO A 142 7.82 1.87 -1.93
C PRO A 142 7.81 0.70 -0.94
N THR A 143 8.29 0.95 0.29
CA THR A 143 8.33 -0.06 1.34
C THR A 143 6.97 -0.16 2.04
N ASP A 144 6.34 -1.32 1.96
CA ASP A 144 4.97 -1.54 2.45
C ASP A 144 4.86 -1.48 4.00
N PRO A 145 3.98 -0.64 4.57
CA PRO A 145 3.63 -0.65 5.98
C PRO A 145 3.16 -2.00 6.52
N ILE A 146 2.42 -2.79 5.74
CA ILE A 146 1.90 -4.11 6.16
C ILE A 146 3.03 -5.12 6.28
N LEU A 147 3.90 -5.22 5.27
CA LEU A 147 5.06 -6.11 5.33
C LEU A 147 6.05 -5.65 6.41
N SER A 148 6.33 -4.36 6.51
CA SER A 148 7.21 -3.83 7.56
C SER A 148 6.64 -3.99 8.97
N ASN A 149 5.31 -4.00 9.15
CA ASN A 149 4.66 -4.31 10.44
C ASN A 149 5.09 -5.66 11.02
N SER A 150 5.50 -6.64 10.21
CA SER A 150 6.04 -7.91 10.73
C SER A 150 7.37 -7.74 11.48
N VAL A 151 8.13 -6.68 11.16
CA VAL A 151 9.43 -6.36 11.76
C VAL A 151 9.31 -5.27 12.83
N VAL A 152 8.30 -4.38 12.73
CA VAL A 152 8.11 -3.28 13.67
C VAL A 152 7.06 -3.53 14.76
N LYS A 153 6.16 -4.51 14.59
CA LYS A 153 5.10 -4.81 15.57
C LYS A 153 5.13 -6.28 16.02
N GLY A 154 4.54 -6.53 17.20
CA GLY A 154 4.48 -7.85 17.83
C GLY A 154 5.56 -8.03 18.91
N LYS A 155 5.40 -9.09 19.73
CA LYS A 155 6.24 -9.31 20.91
C LYS A 155 7.73 -9.43 20.59
N PHE A 156 8.07 -10.02 19.43
CA PHE A 156 9.45 -10.13 18.99
C PHE A 156 10.07 -8.76 18.68
N ALA A 157 9.39 -7.94 17.90
CA ALA A 157 9.83 -6.59 17.54
C ALA A 157 9.91 -5.68 18.78
N GLU A 158 8.93 -5.75 19.68
CA GLU A 158 8.92 -5.00 20.93
C GLU A 158 10.10 -5.32 21.84
N LYS A 159 10.55 -6.59 21.84
CA LYS A 159 11.65 -7.05 22.66
C LYS A 159 13.03 -6.74 22.07
N HIS A 160 13.16 -6.74 20.74
CA HIS A 160 14.46 -6.68 20.06
C HIS A 160 14.71 -5.40 19.26
N VAL A 161 13.67 -4.62 18.94
CA VAL A 161 13.80 -3.39 18.13
C VAL A 161 13.47 -2.16 18.97
N PRO A 162 14.43 -1.20 19.11
CA PRO A 162 14.19 0.03 19.85
C PRO A 162 12.96 0.80 19.35
N PRO A 163 12.18 1.43 20.25
CA PRO A 163 10.97 2.18 19.85
C PRO A 163 11.21 3.25 18.79
N HIS A 164 12.37 3.93 18.82
CA HIS A 164 12.66 4.97 17.84
C HIS A 164 12.83 4.41 16.41
N ILE A 165 13.45 3.23 16.25
CA ILE A 165 13.61 2.56 14.96
C ILE A 165 12.25 2.11 14.43
N ARG A 166 11.40 1.54 15.30
CA ARG A 166 10.05 1.11 14.91
C ARG A 166 9.19 2.26 14.42
N ASN A 167 9.24 3.40 15.12
CA ASN A 167 8.51 4.61 14.72
C ASN A 167 9.07 5.21 13.42
N LEU A 168 10.40 5.21 13.25
CA LEU A 168 11.04 5.71 12.03
C LEU A 168 10.66 4.85 10.81
N LEU A 169 10.78 3.52 10.92
CA LEU A 169 10.41 2.58 9.87
C LEU A 169 8.91 2.66 9.53
N SER A 170 8.05 2.81 10.54
CA SER A 170 6.60 2.99 10.30
C SER A 170 6.30 4.30 9.57
N ALA A 171 7.03 5.37 9.90
CA ALA A 171 6.88 6.68 9.27
C ALA A 171 7.44 6.69 7.85
N GLU A 172 8.57 6.04 7.62
CA GLU A 172 9.16 5.82 6.30
C GLU A 172 8.20 5.05 5.40
N SER A 173 7.72 3.88 5.83
CA SER A 173 6.80 3.06 5.03
C SER A 173 5.52 3.81 4.65
N GLY A 174 4.91 4.53 5.61
CA GLY A 174 3.70 5.30 5.34
C GLY A 174 3.92 6.50 4.41
N ALA A 175 5.08 7.15 4.48
CA ALA A 175 5.41 8.26 3.61
C ALA A 175 5.83 7.80 2.20
N ASN A 176 6.51 6.65 2.10
CA ASN A 176 6.91 6.02 0.83
C ASN A 176 5.70 5.67 -0.04
N ASP A 177 4.63 5.13 0.55
CA ASP A 177 3.36 4.84 -0.15
C ASP A 177 2.77 6.10 -0.81
N GLY A 178 2.84 7.25 -0.12
CA GLY A 178 2.40 8.54 -0.68
C GLY A 178 3.33 9.07 -1.77
N CYS A 179 4.64 8.82 -1.67
CA CYS A 179 5.63 9.25 -2.65
C CYS A 179 5.65 8.37 -3.92
N ALA A 180 5.02 7.20 -3.92
CA ALA A 180 4.95 6.29 -5.07
C ALA A 180 4.29 6.94 -6.31
N THR A 181 3.20 7.71 -6.09
CA THR A 181 2.42 8.32 -7.17
C THR A 181 3.22 9.31 -8.02
N PRO A 182 3.99 10.25 -7.45
CA PRO A 182 4.92 11.08 -8.22
C PRO A 182 5.93 10.31 -9.07
N PHE A 183 6.51 9.22 -8.57
CA PHE A 183 7.50 8.45 -9.35
C PHE A 183 6.86 7.70 -10.52
N LEU A 184 5.69 7.09 -10.28
CA LEU A 184 4.96 6.38 -11.31
C LEU A 184 4.46 7.34 -12.40
N SER A 185 3.86 8.46 -12.00
CA SER A 185 3.40 9.50 -12.94
C SER A 185 4.56 10.13 -13.73
N PHE A 186 5.73 10.32 -13.11
CA PHE A 186 6.90 10.80 -13.84
C PHE A 186 7.31 9.86 -14.98
N ALA A 187 7.36 8.55 -14.70
CA ALA A 187 7.69 7.55 -15.72
C ALA A 187 6.68 7.56 -16.87
N PHE A 188 5.38 7.69 -16.56
CA PHE A 188 4.33 7.79 -17.58
C PHE A 188 4.38 9.10 -18.38
N TYR A 189 4.59 10.23 -17.73
CA TYR A 189 4.71 11.51 -18.40
C TYR A 189 5.92 11.55 -19.34
N LEU A 190 7.04 10.92 -18.98
CA LEU A 190 8.19 10.78 -19.88
C LEU A 190 7.92 9.85 -21.08
N MET A 191 6.92 8.98 -21.02
CA MET A 191 6.51 8.17 -22.17
C MET A 191 5.66 8.95 -23.17
N GLU A 192 5.08 10.09 -22.77
CA GLU A 192 4.40 11.01 -23.69
C GLU A 192 5.43 11.58 -24.67
N ARG A 193 5.12 11.58 -25.98
CA ARG A 193 6.04 12.05 -27.04
C ARG A 193 6.10 13.58 -27.15
N GLU A 194 6.16 14.27 -26.02
CA GLU A 194 6.32 15.73 -25.95
C GLU A 194 7.75 16.12 -25.55
N SER A 195 8.09 17.40 -25.68
CA SER A 195 9.37 17.92 -25.21
C SER A 195 9.50 17.80 -23.68
N VAL A 196 10.68 17.40 -23.19
CA VAL A 196 10.96 17.09 -21.78
C VAL A 196 10.66 18.26 -20.83
N GLY A 197 10.91 19.51 -21.24
CA GLY A 197 10.70 20.68 -20.38
C GLY A 197 9.25 20.86 -19.90
N PRO A 198 8.27 20.98 -20.83
CA PRO A 198 6.84 21.01 -20.50
C PRO A 198 6.36 19.81 -19.68
N ILE A 199 6.87 18.61 -19.98
CA ILE A 199 6.54 17.37 -19.25
C ILE A 199 6.93 17.49 -17.77
N ILE A 200 8.17 17.93 -17.49
CA ILE A 200 8.63 18.13 -16.11
C ILE A 200 7.79 19.19 -15.40
N GLY A 201 7.48 20.30 -16.08
CA GLY A 201 6.62 21.35 -15.53
C GLY A 201 5.22 20.84 -15.17
N LYS A 202 4.60 20.08 -16.08
CA LYS A 202 3.30 19.43 -15.88
C LYS A 202 3.34 18.43 -14.72
N TRP A 203 4.39 17.61 -14.63
CA TRP A 203 4.58 16.66 -13.53
C TRP A 203 4.69 17.36 -12.17
N ILE A 204 5.50 18.41 -12.06
CA ILE A 204 5.62 19.18 -10.81
C ILE A 204 4.28 19.80 -10.43
N LEU A 205 3.59 20.41 -11.40
CA LEU A 205 2.31 21.09 -11.15
C LEU A 205 1.20 20.11 -10.74
N ILE A 206 1.06 18.99 -11.45
CA ILE A 206 -0.04 18.05 -11.22
C ILE A 206 0.28 17.15 -10.03
N SER A 207 1.42 16.46 -10.03
CA SER A 207 1.69 15.42 -9.04
C SER A 207 2.13 15.97 -7.68
N TRP A 208 2.98 17.01 -7.67
CA TRP A 208 3.47 17.57 -6.41
C TRP A 208 2.59 18.69 -5.87
N LEU A 209 2.25 19.68 -6.71
CA LEU A 209 1.51 20.85 -6.23
C LEU A 209 0.01 20.59 -6.11
N TYR A 210 -0.61 19.95 -7.10
CA TYR A 210 -2.04 19.69 -7.07
C TYR A 210 -2.38 18.44 -6.25
N GLU A 211 -1.96 17.24 -6.65
CA GLU A 211 -2.35 15.99 -5.96
C GLU A 211 -1.88 15.96 -4.49
N ILE A 212 -0.57 16.12 -4.26
CA ILE A 212 -0.03 16.10 -2.89
C ILE A 212 -0.39 17.38 -2.13
N GLY A 213 -0.23 18.56 -2.73
CA GLY A 213 -0.52 19.83 -2.06
C GLY A 213 -1.98 19.96 -1.64
N VAL A 214 -2.95 19.62 -2.51
CA VAL A 214 -4.38 19.62 -2.16
C VAL A 214 -4.67 18.54 -1.11
N ALA A 215 -4.10 17.35 -1.21
CA ALA A 215 -4.31 16.31 -0.20
C ALA A 215 -3.86 16.75 1.21
N ILE A 216 -2.73 17.46 1.30
CA ILE A 216 -2.23 18.05 2.56
C ILE A 216 -3.20 19.12 3.09
N VAL A 217 -3.68 20.01 2.22
CA VAL A 217 -4.55 21.15 2.60
C VAL A 217 -5.96 20.70 2.99
N VAL A 218 -6.56 19.81 2.19
CA VAL A 218 -7.93 19.30 2.40
C VAL A 218 -8.03 18.57 3.74
N GLY A 219 -6.93 17.98 4.21
CA GLY A 219 -6.79 17.65 5.63
C GLY A 219 -7.89 16.73 6.17
N ILE A 220 -8.47 15.85 5.34
CA ILE A 220 -9.43 14.83 5.79
C ILE A 220 -8.84 14.02 6.96
N GLY A 221 -7.52 13.81 6.95
CA GLY A 221 -6.80 13.23 8.08
C GLY A 221 -6.94 14.01 9.40
N TYR A 222 -7.07 15.33 9.37
CA TYR A 222 -7.35 16.15 10.57
C TYR A 222 -8.76 15.91 11.12
N ILE A 223 -9.75 15.81 10.23
CA ILE A 223 -11.13 15.49 10.60
C ILE A 223 -11.20 14.07 11.17
N ALA A 224 -10.62 13.09 10.47
CA ALA A 224 -10.53 11.71 10.93
C ALA A 224 -9.81 11.60 12.29
N ARG A 225 -8.71 12.34 12.49
CA ARG A 225 -8.01 12.44 13.78
C ARG A 225 -8.93 12.98 14.87
N LYS A 226 -9.70 14.04 14.61
CA LYS A 226 -10.64 14.60 15.59
C LYS A 226 -11.75 13.60 15.94
N LEU A 227 -12.30 12.90 14.95
CA LEU A 227 -13.32 11.89 15.17
C LEU A 227 -12.78 10.71 15.98
N LEU A 228 -11.60 10.18 15.65
CA LEU A 228 -10.94 9.12 16.41
C LEU A 228 -10.67 9.53 17.86
N TYR A 229 -10.15 10.73 18.08
CA TYR A 229 -9.91 11.25 19.42
C TYR A 229 -11.20 11.37 20.24
N TYR A 230 -12.30 11.80 19.62
CA TYR A 230 -13.59 11.88 20.31
C TYR A 230 -14.15 10.50 20.65
N SER A 231 -13.94 9.50 19.79
CA SER A 231 -14.35 8.12 20.05
C SER A 231 -13.51 7.44 21.15
N GLU A 232 -12.22 7.75 21.27
CA GLU A 232 -11.34 7.18 22.29
C GLU A 232 -11.57 7.77 23.69
N GLN A 233 -12.13 8.99 23.76
CA GLN A 233 -12.48 9.64 25.03
C GLN A 233 -13.82 9.21 25.63
N LYS A 234 -14.61 8.40 24.92
CA LYS A 234 -15.86 7.81 25.40
C LYS A 234 -15.68 6.34 25.73
#